data_AF-A0A838SLR4-F1
#
_entry.id   AF-A0A838SLR4-F1
#
_cell.length_a   1.000
_cell.length_b   1.000
_cell.length_c   1.000
_cell.angle_alpha   90.00
_cell.angle_beta   90.00
_cell.angle_gamma   90.00
#
_symmetry.space_group_name_H-M   'P 1'
#
loop_
_entity.id
_entity.type
_entity.pdbx_description
1 polymer ?
#
loop_
_entity_poly.entity_id
_entity_poly.type
_entity_poly.pdbx_seq_one_letter_code
_entity_poly.pdbx_strand_id
1 'polypeptide(L)'
;MIGLAATALLLLAGCAVEGDSRSEGEAAAVAKPGKSKPARSKAATPATPKASAAATQALARARNRSPAALPRGDDGQVTRHVDGDTVYVDGVSVRLIGIDTPETVRPGSAVECYGREASGALTRLLPLDERVRVVYDVERQDRYGRDLAYIYRARDGLFVNLALVRNGYASAYTVPPNVAHAGDFTAAARRARASERGLWDTCADERTPTPQPPPAQALPLPKRLTDPAGRCEPGYQPCVPPYPPGLDCADVDGPVRVFGSDPHGLDGDGDGVACEP
;
A
#
# COMPACT_ATOMS: atom_id res chain seq x y z
N MET A 1 -43.70 14.35 -51.32
CA MET A 1 -43.77 12.97 -51.84
C MET A 1 -43.28 12.06 -50.73
N ILE A 2 -44.21 11.28 -50.12
CA ILE A 2 -44.03 9.97 -49.45
C ILE A 2 -43.00 9.98 -48.28
N GLY A 3 -43.31 9.95 -46.99
CA GLY A 3 -44.39 9.26 -46.26
C GLY A 3 -43.97 7.82 -45.93
N LEU A 4 -43.55 7.51 -44.70
CA LEU A 4 -43.86 6.23 -44.03
C LEU A 4 -43.50 6.28 -42.54
N ALA A 5 -44.53 6.05 -41.72
CA ALA A 5 -44.47 5.70 -40.31
C ALA A 5 -44.39 4.18 -40.16
N ALA A 6 -43.77 3.68 -39.08
CA ALA A 6 -44.01 2.37 -38.48
C ALA A 6 -42.97 2.11 -37.37
N THR A 7 -43.18 1.42 -36.26
CA THR A 7 -44.34 0.99 -35.46
C THR A 7 -43.69 0.45 -34.17
N ALA A 8 -44.22 0.80 -33.01
CA ALA A 8 -43.86 0.17 -31.75
C ALA A 8 -44.44 -1.26 -31.69
N LEU A 9 -43.65 -2.25 -31.25
CA LEU A 9 -44.17 -3.55 -30.84
C LEU A 9 -43.60 -3.96 -29.48
N LEU A 10 -44.48 -3.86 -28.48
CA LEU A 10 -44.41 -4.52 -27.18
C LEU A 10 -44.69 -6.03 -27.39
N LEU A 11 -43.93 -6.91 -26.77
CA LEU A 11 -44.39 -8.26 -26.41
C LEU A 11 -43.72 -8.72 -25.11
N LEU A 12 -44.57 -8.95 -24.10
CA LEU A 12 -44.32 -9.63 -22.83
C LEU A 12 -44.67 -11.12 -22.97
N ALA A 13 -43.83 -12.01 -22.44
CA ALA A 13 -44.15 -13.35 -21.88
C ALA A 13 -42.80 -13.97 -21.41
N GLY A 14 -42.60 -14.61 -20.26
CA GLY A 14 -43.51 -15.20 -19.27
C GLY A 14 -43.31 -16.73 -19.20
N CYS A 15 -42.78 -17.22 -18.07
CA CYS A 15 -42.73 -18.62 -17.57
C CYS A 15 -41.75 -19.58 -18.30
N ALA A 16 -41.09 -20.58 -17.68
CA ALA A 16 -41.25 -21.27 -16.40
C ALA A 16 -39.89 -21.88 -15.95
N VAL A 17 -39.68 -22.01 -14.63
CA VAL A 17 -38.64 -22.84 -14.01
C VAL A 17 -39.28 -24.16 -13.63
N GLU A 18 -38.82 -25.25 -14.21
CA GLU A 18 -39.09 -26.62 -13.76
C GLU A 18 -38.01 -27.04 -12.76
N GLY A 19 -38.48 -27.50 -11.60
CA GLY A 19 -37.65 -28.21 -10.63
C GLY A 19 -37.57 -29.70 -10.99
N ASP A 20 -36.47 -30.34 -10.58
CA ASP A 20 -36.47 -31.78 -10.37
C ASP A 20 -35.83 -32.08 -9.01
N SER A 21 -36.56 -32.88 -8.25
CA SER A 21 -36.24 -33.35 -6.91
C SER A 21 -35.70 -34.76 -7.04
N ARG A 22 -34.64 -35.13 -6.31
CA ARG A 22 -34.47 -36.51 -5.86
C ARG A 22 -33.72 -36.59 -4.54
N SER A 23 -34.48 -37.05 -3.56
CA SER A 23 -34.13 -37.51 -2.22
C SER A 23 -33.60 -38.94 -2.24
N GLU A 24 -32.69 -39.27 -1.32
CA GLU A 24 -32.67 -40.49 -0.48
C GLU A 24 -31.92 -40.05 0.81
N GLY A 25 -32.38 -40.19 2.06
CA GLY A 25 -33.34 -41.13 2.65
C GLY A 25 -32.57 -42.26 3.34
N GLU A 26 -32.54 -42.26 4.69
CA GLU A 26 -32.66 -43.41 5.63
C GLU A 26 -32.03 -43.03 7.01
N ALA A 27 -32.82 -42.60 8.01
CA ALA A 27 -33.49 -43.39 9.08
C ALA A 27 -32.53 -43.94 10.17
N ALA A 28 -32.86 -44.18 11.44
CA ALA A 28 -33.80 -43.67 12.45
C ALA A 28 -33.75 -44.71 13.60
N ALA A 29 -33.76 -44.29 14.88
CA ALA A 29 -34.35 -45.00 16.06
C ALA A 29 -33.96 -44.22 17.34
N VAL A 30 -34.83 -43.48 18.04
CA VAL A 30 -36.01 -43.83 18.89
C VAL A 30 -35.65 -44.49 20.23
N ALA A 31 -35.88 -43.78 21.35
CA ALA A 31 -36.50 -44.31 22.58
C ALA A 31 -36.89 -43.21 23.61
N LYS A 32 -38.21 -42.94 23.68
CA LYS A 32 -39.17 -42.65 24.78
C LYS A 32 -38.84 -41.91 26.12
N PRO A 33 -39.88 -41.36 26.79
CA PRO A 33 -39.78 -40.24 27.74
C PRO A 33 -39.98 -40.62 29.22
N GLY A 34 -39.41 -39.81 30.13
CA GLY A 34 -39.63 -39.87 31.59
C GLY A 34 -40.04 -38.51 32.16
N LYS A 35 -41.20 -38.47 32.82
CA LYS A 35 -41.78 -37.30 33.51
C LYS A 35 -40.97 -36.93 34.75
N SER A 36 -40.78 -35.64 35.04
CA SER A 36 -40.57 -35.11 36.40
C SER A 36 -40.94 -33.63 36.49
N LYS A 37 -41.64 -33.28 37.58
CA LYS A 37 -42.31 -32.01 37.93
C LYS A 37 -41.35 -30.81 38.09
N PRO A 38 -41.87 -29.56 38.14
CA PRO A 38 -41.08 -28.33 38.04
C PRO A 38 -40.50 -27.89 39.39
N ALA A 39 -39.22 -27.57 39.42
CA ALA A 39 -38.59 -26.84 40.51
C ALA A 39 -38.49 -25.35 40.14
N ARG A 40 -39.09 -24.55 41.01
CA ARG A 40 -39.21 -23.09 40.96
C ARG A 40 -37.84 -22.47 41.28
N SER A 41 -37.18 -21.86 40.30
CA SER A 41 -36.06 -20.95 40.55
C SER A 41 -36.42 -19.53 40.14
N LYS A 42 -36.31 -18.62 41.11
CA LYS A 42 -36.60 -17.20 41.01
C LYS A 42 -35.71 -16.55 39.95
N ALA A 43 -36.34 -15.78 39.05
CA ALA A 43 -35.66 -14.89 38.13
C ALA A 43 -34.91 -13.81 38.94
N ALA A 44 -33.59 -13.76 38.77
CA ALA A 44 -32.77 -12.62 39.15
C ALA A 44 -32.72 -11.65 37.97
N THR A 45 -33.11 -10.40 38.22
CA THR A 45 -33.01 -9.27 37.31
C THR A 45 -31.54 -9.04 36.92
N PRO A 46 -31.19 -8.84 35.64
CA PRO A 46 -29.84 -8.42 35.28
C PRO A 46 -29.68 -6.94 35.65
N ALA A 47 -28.77 -6.66 36.59
CA ALA A 47 -28.35 -5.31 36.89
C ALA A 47 -27.57 -4.73 35.70
N THR A 48 -28.03 -3.60 35.20
CA THR A 48 -27.35 -2.82 34.15
C THR A 48 -26.00 -2.32 34.69
N PRO A 49 -24.87 -2.53 34.00
CA PRO A 49 -23.61 -1.95 34.44
C PRO A 49 -23.68 -0.43 34.22
N LYS A 50 -23.55 0.32 35.31
CA LYS A 50 -23.40 1.77 35.31
C LYS A 50 -22.06 2.09 34.65
N ALA A 51 -22.06 2.37 33.35
CA ALA A 51 -20.88 2.81 32.63
C ALA A 51 -20.26 4.00 33.38
N SER A 52 -19.02 3.82 33.86
CA SER A 52 -18.30 4.85 34.60
C SER A 52 -18.20 6.11 33.73
N ALA A 53 -18.48 7.27 34.33
CA ALA A 53 -18.37 8.58 33.67
C ALA A 53 -16.99 8.80 33.02
N ALA A 54 -15.95 8.07 33.45
CA ALA A 54 -14.63 8.06 32.83
C ALA A 54 -14.62 7.45 31.42
N ALA A 55 -15.39 6.39 31.17
CA ALA A 55 -15.52 5.77 29.85
C ALA A 55 -16.28 6.69 28.87
N THR A 56 -17.29 7.41 29.36
CA THR A 56 -18.03 8.41 28.59
C THR A 56 -17.15 9.63 28.25
N GLN A 57 -16.29 10.07 29.18
CA GLN A 57 -15.36 11.18 28.95
C GLN A 57 -14.19 10.83 28.03
N ALA A 58 -13.68 9.59 28.07
CA ALA A 58 -12.67 9.11 27.13
C ALA A 58 -13.21 9.06 25.68
N LEU A 59 -14.46 8.59 25.52
CA LEU A 59 -15.13 8.57 24.22
C LEU A 59 -15.44 9.99 23.70
N ALA A 60 -15.77 10.93 24.59
CA ALA A 60 -15.99 12.34 24.23
C ALA A 60 -14.68 13.06 23.85
N ARG A 61 -13.56 12.76 24.52
CA ARG A 61 -12.23 13.32 24.16
C ARG A 61 -11.70 12.80 22.82
N ALA A 62 -12.01 11.55 22.46
CA ALA A 62 -11.68 11.01 21.14
C ALA A 62 -12.48 11.69 20.00
N ARG A 63 -13.70 12.17 20.29
CA ARG A 63 -14.57 12.86 19.32
C ARG A 63 -14.24 14.33 19.11
N ASN A 64 -13.40 14.92 19.97
CA ASN A 64 -13.12 16.36 19.98
C ASN A 64 -11.69 16.72 19.53
N ARG A 65 -10.97 15.80 18.89
CA ARG A 65 -9.79 16.15 18.13
C ARG A 65 -10.27 16.68 16.78
N SER A 66 -10.25 18.01 16.61
CA SER A 66 -10.21 18.58 15.27
C SER A 66 -9.11 17.85 14.50
N PRO A 67 -9.37 17.40 13.25
CA PRO A 67 -8.33 16.77 12.45
C PRO A 67 -7.11 17.70 12.43
N ALA A 68 -5.92 17.13 12.67
CA ALA A 68 -4.69 17.88 12.54
C ALA A 68 -4.70 18.59 11.19
N ALA A 69 -4.37 19.88 11.18
CA ALA A 69 -4.38 20.65 9.94
C ALA A 69 -3.48 19.96 8.90
N LEU A 70 -3.99 19.79 7.68
CA LEU A 70 -3.25 19.16 6.59
C LEU A 70 -1.97 19.96 6.29
N PRO A 71 -0.89 19.29 5.82
CA PRO A 71 0.31 19.99 5.40
C PRO A 71 0.02 21.02 4.30
N ARG A 72 0.87 22.04 4.18
CA ARG A 72 0.75 23.04 3.12
C ARG A 72 0.90 22.38 1.76
N GLY A 73 0.05 22.77 0.83
CA GLY A 73 -0.03 22.22 -0.51
C GLY A 73 -1.30 22.72 -1.19
N ASP A 74 -1.54 22.21 -2.39
CA ASP A 74 -2.66 22.62 -3.22
C ASP A 74 -3.87 21.74 -2.94
N ASP A 75 -5.06 22.34 -2.87
CA ASP A 75 -6.30 21.57 -2.81
C ASP A 75 -6.68 21.14 -4.22
N GLY A 76 -7.22 19.93 -4.37
CA GLY A 76 -7.71 19.44 -5.65
C GLY A 76 -8.67 18.27 -5.54
N GLN A 77 -9.11 17.77 -6.70
CA GLN A 77 -10.06 16.67 -6.80
C GLN A 77 -9.56 15.54 -7.71
N VAL A 78 -9.73 14.29 -7.27
CA VAL A 78 -9.36 13.11 -8.07
C VAL A 78 -10.32 12.94 -9.24
N THR A 79 -9.79 12.96 -10.47
CA THR A 79 -10.60 12.88 -11.70
C THR A 79 -10.37 11.60 -12.51
N ARG A 80 -9.24 10.91 -12.33
CA ARG A 80 -8.93 9.65 -13.02
C ARG A 80 -7.86 8.84 -12.30
N HIS A 81 -7.93 7.52 -12.41
CA HIS A 81 -6.86 6.59 -12.02
C HIS A 81 -6.11 6.10 -13.25
N VAL A 82 -4.79 5.96 -13.15
CA VAL A 82 -3.96 5.35 -14.20
C VAL A 82 -3.55 3.95 -13.79
N ASP A 83 -2.85 3.84 -12.66
CA ASP A 83 -2.31 2.61 -12.08
C ASP A 83 -2.24 2.75 -10.54
N GLY A 84 -1.41 1.94 -9.87
CA GLY A 84 -1.31 1.88 -8.39
C GLY A 84 -0.60 3.07 -7.74
N ASP A 85 0.05 3.94 -8.51
CA ASP A 85 0.79 5.09 -7.99
C ASP A 85 0.66 6.37 -8.83
N THR A 86 -0.19 6.35 -9.84
CA THR A 86 -0.46 7.50 -10.70
C THR A 86 -1.96 7.80 -10.80
N VAL A 87 -2.33 9.05 -10.48
CA VAL A 87 -3.71 9.57 -10.53
C VAL A 87 -3.75 10.90 -11.27
N TYR A 88 -4.93 11.30 -11.72
CA TYR A 88 -5.19 12.66 -12.16
C TYR A 88 -5.89 13.43 -11.06
N VAL A 89 -5.36 14.61 -10.75
CA VAL A 89 -5.98 15.60 -9.86
C VAL A 89 -6.27 16.84 -10.67
N ASP A 90 -7.53 17.22 -10.80
CA ASP A 90 -8.00 18.36 -11.61
C ASP A 90 -7.46 18.36 -13.05
N GLY A 91 -7.25 17.16 -13.61
CA GLY A 91 -6.73 16.98 -14.97
C GLY A 91 -5.20 16.99 -15.10
N VAL A 92 -4.47 17.19 -14.01
CA VAL A 92 -3.01 17.07 -13.94
C VAL A 92 -2.62 15.66 -13.53
N SER A 93 -1.70 15.03 -14.26
CA SER A 93 -1.17 13.72 -13.91
C SER A 93 -0.19 13.84 -12.74
N VAL A 94 -0.47 13.12 -11.64
CA VAL A 94 0.33 13.11 -10.42
C VAL A 94 0.88 11.71 -10.17
N ARG A 95 2.21 11.58 -10.07
CA ARG A 95 2.93 10.37 -9.63
C ARG A 95 3.22 10.49 -8.13
N LEU A 96 2.83 9.47 -7.38
CA LEU A 96 3.01 9.42 -5.94
C LEU A 96 4.49 9.26 -5.59
N ILE A 97 5.04 10.21 -4.82
CA ILE A 97 6.42 10.17 -4.33
C ILE A 97 6.58 9.08 -3.27
N GLY A 98 7.77 8.46 -3.25
CA GLY A 98 8.23 7.58 -2.18
C GLY A 98 7.73 6.14 -2.30
N ILE A 99 6.98 5.82 -3.36
CA ILE A 99 6.38 4.52 -3.56
C ILE A 99 6.53 4.04 -5.01
N ASP A 100 6.55 2.73 -5.16
CA ASP A 100 6.41 2.06 -6.45
C ASP A 100 5.42 0.90 -6.31
N THR A 101 4.46 0.83 -7.22
CA THR A 101 3.46 -0.24 -7.24
C THR A 101 3.75 -1.24 -8.36
N PRO A 102 3.40 -2.53 -8.19
CA PRO A 102 3.53 -3.49 -9.27
C PRO A 102 2.75 -3.02 -10.49
N GLU A 103 3.42 -3.01 -11.64
CA GLU A 103 2.94 -2.40 -12.86
C GLU A 103 1.71 -3.09 -13.43
N THR A 104 0.79 -2.29 -13.98
CA THR A 104 -0.45 -2.81 -14.60
C THR A 104 -0.67 -2.36 -16.04
N VAL A 105 0.01 -1.32 -16.52
CA VAL A 105 -0.36 -0.64 -17.78
C VAL A 105 0.79 -0.42 -18.76
N ARG A 106 2.03 -0.84 -18.43
CA ARG A 106 3.16 -0.80 -19.39
C ARG A 106 2.80 -1.58 -20.68
N PRO A 107 2.81 -0.93 -21.86
CA PRO A 107 2.53 -1.61 -23.13
C PRO A 107 3.55 -2.71 -23.43
N GLY A 108 3.08 -3.92 -23.71
CA GLY A 108 3.95 -5.05 -24.05
C GLY A 108 4.50 -5.84 -22.86
N SER A 109 4.14 -5.49 -21.62
CA SER A 109 4.45 -6.28 -20.43
C SER A 109 3.22 -6.96 -19.84
N ALA A 110 3.41 -8.10 -19.19
CA ALA A 110 2.38 -8.71 -18.35
C ALA A 110 2.09 -7.81 -17.14
N VAL A 111 0.87 -7.92 -16.60
CA VAL A 111 0.53 -7.32 -15.31
C VAL A 111 1.40 -7.98 -14.25
N GLU A 112 2.14 -7.17 -13.48
CA GLU A 112 2.99 -7.67 -12.41
C GLU A 112 2.14 -8.23 -11.27
N CYS A 113 2.70 -9.22 -10.55
CA CYS A 113 2.03 -9.80 -9.40
C CYS A 113 1.58 -8.71 -8.43
N TYR A 114 0.32 -8.78 -7.99
CA TYR A 114 -0.32 -7.81 -7.10
C TYR A 114 -0.64 -6.43 -7.71
N GLY A 115 -0.42 -6.22 -9.00
CA GLY A 115 -0.68 -4.93 -9.64
C GLY A 115 -2.16 -4.53 -9.63
N ARG A 116 -3.08 -5.47 -9.91
CA ARG A 116 -4.53 -5.18 -9.90
C ARG A 116 -5.01 -4.80 -8.50
N GLU A 117 -4.49 -5.47 -7.49
CA GLU A 117 -4.78 -5.24 -6.08
C GLU A 117 -4.27 -3.87 -5.63
N ALA A 118 -3.06 -3.49 -6.08
CA ALA A 118 -2.47 -2.18 -5.82
C ALA A 118 -3.28 -1.04 -6.48
N SER A 119 -3.60 -1.15 -7.77
CA SER A 119 -4.48 -0.20 -8.47
C SER A 119 -5.85 -0.11 -7.81
N GLY A 120 -6.44 -1.24 -7.45
CA GLY A 120 -7.71 -1.27 -6.73
C GLY A 120 -7.63 -0.64 -5.33
N ALA A 121 -6.49 -0.77 -4.63
CA ALA A 121 -6.28 -0.13 -3.34
C ALA A 121 -6.23 1.39 -3.48
N LEU A 122 -5.50 1.91 -4.47
CA LEU A 122 -5.47 3.34 -4.75
C LEU A 122 -6.88 3.87 -5.03
N THR A 123 -7.65 3.20 -5.90
CA THR A 123 -9.03 3.58 -6.20
C THR A 123 -9.94 3.59 -4.98
N ARG A 124 -9.78 2.63 -4.06
CA ARG A 124 -10.54 2.60 -2.79
C ARG A 124 -10.14 3.73 -1.83
N LEU A 125 -8.85 4.08 -1.80
CA LEU A 125 -8.34 5.14 -0.94
C LEU A 125 -8.69 6.53 -1.49
N LEU A 126 -8.70 6.68 -2.81
CA LEU A 126 -8.96 7.89 -3.56
C LEU A 126 -10.06 7.65 -4.60
N PRO A 127 -11.35 7.53 -4.22
CA PRO A 127 -12.42 7.45 -5.21
C PRO A 127 -12.43 8.65 -6.16
N LEU A 128 -13.13 8.52 -7.29
CA LEU A 128 -13.42 9.69 -8.12
C LEU A 128 -14.15 10.76 -7.30
N ASP A 129 -13.89 12.01 -7.62
CA ASP A 129 -14.39 13.18 -6.92
C ASP A 129 -13.89 13.37 -5.48
N GLU A 130 -12.97 12.52 -5.01
CA GLU A 130 -12.34 12.66 -3.70
C GLU A 130 -11.53 13.96 -3.63
N ARG A 131 -11.78 14.75 -2.57
CA ARG A 131 -10.98 15.95 -2.29
C ARG A 131 -9.65 15.56 -1.66
N VAL A 132 -8.58 16.14 -2.17
CA VAL A 132 -7.22 15.86 -1.73
C VAL A 132 -6.46 17.15 -1.49
N ARG A 133 -5.41 17.03 -0.67
CA ARG A 133 -4.33 17.99 -0.51
C ARG A 133 -3.10 17.40 -1.19
N VAL A 134 -2.63 18.07 -2.24
CA VAL A 134 -1.44 17.73 -3.02
C VAL A 134 -0.25 18.47 -2.42
N VAL A 135 0.71 17.72 -1.89
CA VAL A 135 1.89 18.27 -1.20
C VAL A 135 3.13 17.91 -2.01
N TYR A 136 3.79 18.94 -2.55
CA TYR A 136 5.02 18.78 -3.31
C TYR A 136 6.24 18.69 -2.40
N ASP A 137 7.31 18.11 -2.94
CA ASP A 137 8.64 18.12 -2.35
C ASP A 137 9.55 19.05 -3.19
N VAL A 138 10.88 18.93 -3.06
CA VAL A 138 11.87 19.80 -3.72
C VAL A 138 11.66 19.90 -5.24
N GLU A 139 11.53 18.76 -5.92
CA GLU A 139 11.30 18.69 -7.36
C GLU A 139 9.83 18.39 -7.67
N ARG A 140 9.19 19.34 -8.37
CA ARG A 140 7.75 19.30 -8.62
C ARG A 140 7.34 18.37 -9.74
N GLN A 141 8.19 18.14 -10.75
CA GLN A 141 7.83 17.39 -11.95
C GLN A 141 8.92 16.43 -12.36
N ASP A 142 8.54 15.29 -12.92
CA ASP A 142 9.49 14.38 -13.55
C ASP A 142 9.77 14.72 -15.01
N ARG A 143 10.70 13.99 -15.62
CA ARG A 143 11.08 14.14 -17.04
C ARG A 143 9.93 13.89 -18.03
N TYR A 144 8.82 13.30 -17.59
CA TYR A 144 7.64 13.01 -18.40
C TYR A 144 6.56 14.08 -18.23
N GLY A 145 6.81 15.11 -17.43
CA GLY A 145 5.86 16.19 -17.17
C GLY A 145 4.75 15.83 -16.19
N ARG A 146 4.90 14.73 -15.42
CA ARG A 146 3.97 14.40 -14.33
C ARG A 146 4.37 15.19 -13.09
N ASP A 147 3.38 15.67 -12.36
CA ASP A 147 3.59 16.26 -11.05
C ASP A 147 4.01 15.15 -10.06
N LEU A 148 5.03 15.41 -9.24
CA LEU A 148 5.52 14.54 -8.18
C LEU A 148 4.96 15.04 -6.85
N ALA A 149 4.11 14.25 -6.18
CA ALA A 149 3.52 14.70 -4.92
C ALA A 149 3.23 13.59 -3.90
N TYR A 150 3.08 14.02 -2.65
CA TYR A 150 2.41 13.33 -1.57
C TYR A 150 0.92 13.69 -1.57
N ILE A 151 0.04 12.70 -1.47
CA ILE A 151 -1.41 12.92 -1.45
C ILE A 151 -1.97 12.67 -0.05
N TYR A 152 -2.66 13.68 0.48
CA TYR A 152 -3.44 13.60 1.70
C TYR A 152 -4.92 13.70 1.37
N ARG A 153 -5.71 12.80 1.94
CA ARG A 153 -7.16 12.82 1.76
C ARG A 153 -7.80 13.90 2.62
N ALA A 154 -8.58 14.81 2.03
CA ALA A 154 -8.97 16.04 2.71
C ALA A 154 -9.91 15.80 3.90
N ARG A 155 -10.79 14.80 3.83
CA ARG A 155 -11.82 14.56 4.86
C ARG A 155 -11.27 14.06 6.19
N ASP A 156 -10.15 13.35 6.19
CA ASP A 156 -9.62 12.64 7.36
C ASP A 156 -8.09 12.73 7.52
N GLY A 157 -7.41 13.39 6.60
CA GLY A 157 -5.96 13.56 6.61
C GLY A 157 -5.18 12.27 6.38
N LEU A 158 -5.80 11.25 5.77
CA LEU A 158 -5.09 10.02 5.44
C LEU A 158 -3.95 10.33 4.45
N PHE A 159 -2.72 10.04 4.87
CA PHE A 159 -1.56 10.07 3.98
C PHE A 159 -1.57 8.83 3.08
N VAL A 160 -1.99 9.00 1.83
CA VAL A 160 -2.32 7.90 0.90
C VAL A 160 -1.08 7.12 0.51
N ASN A 161 0.02 7.79 0.15
CA ASN A 161 1.28 7.14 -0.25
C ASN A 161 1.72 6.15 0.85
N LEU A 162 1.75 6.62 2.10
CA LEU A 162 2.19 5.82 3.23
C LEU A 162 1.21 4.69 3.55
N ALA A 163 -0.10 4.93 3.37
CA ALA A 163 -1.11 3.89 3.55
C ALA A 163 -0.93 2.73 2.56
N LEU A 164 -0.55 3.00 1.31
CA LEU A 164 -0.29 1.95 0.31
C LEU A 164 0.88 1.05 0.74
N VAL A 165 2.00 1.65 1.15
CA VAL A 165 3.17 0.90 1.62
C VAL A 165 2.87 0.12 2.90
N ARG A 166 2.21 0.76 3.89
CA ARG A 166 1.86 0.12 5.17
C ARG A 166 0.98 -1.13 5.03
N ASN A 167 0.16 -1.17 3.98
CA ASN A 167 -0.73 -2.30 3.72
C ASN A 167 -0.17 -3.28 2.68
N GLY A 168 1.07 -3.09 2.21
CA GLY A 168 1.72 -4.01 1.27
C GLY A 168 1.19 -3.91 -0.16
N TYR A 169 0.65 -2.76 -0.57
CA TYR A 169 0.25 -2.49 -1.96
C TYR A 169 1.37 -1.86 -2.79
N ALA A 170 2.39 -1.32 -2.14
CA ALA A 170 3.52 -0.66 -2.76
C ALA A 170 4.82 -0.95 -2.01
N SER A 171 5.94 -0.92 -2.74
CA SER A 171 7.29 -0.88 -2.17
C SER A 171 7.70 0.56 -1.87
N ALA A 172 8.63 0.75 -0.93
CA ALA A 172 9.26 2.06 -0.74
C ALA A 172 10.23 2.32 -1.90
N TYR A 173 10.08 3.45 -2.58
CA TYR A 173 10.92 3.85 -3.71
C TYR A 173 11.12 5.36 -3.69
N THR A 174 12.30 5.79 -3.28
CA THR A 174 12.62 7.21 -3.08
C THR A 174 13.65 7.66 -4.10
N VAL A 175 13.41 8.81 -4.74
CA VAL A 175 14.31 9.42 -5.72
C VAL A 175 14.66 10.82 -5.23
N PRO A 176 15.94 11.11 -4.92
CA PRO A 176 16.38 12.46 -4.59
C PRO A 176 16.08 13.45 -5.73
N PRO A 177 15.76 14.73 -5.41
CA PRO A 177 15.79 15.34 -4.08
C PRO A 177 14.51 15.14 -3.24
N ASN A 178 13.54 14.35 -3.71
CA ASN A 178 12.23 14.18 -3.07
C ASN A 178 12.26 13.10 -1.99
N VAL A 179 12.80 13.45 -0.82
CA VAL A 179 13.12 12.50 0.28
C VAL A 179 12.40 12.80 1.59
N ALA A 180 11.47 13.78 1.65
CA ALA A 180 10.89 14.27 2.90
C ALA A 180 10.28 13.18 3.82
N HIS A 181 9.79 12.09 3.24
CA HIS A 181 9.17 10.97 3.97
C HIS A 181 9.91 9.62 3.79
N ALA A 182 11.16 9.63 3.31
CA ALA A 182 11.90 8.40 3.00
C ALA A 182 11.94 7.41 4.18
N GLY A 183 12.28 7.90 5.39
CA GLY A 183 12.30 7.08 6.60
C GLY A 183 10.95 6.48 6.99
N ASP A 184 9.85 7.23 6.78
CA ASP A 184 8.49 6.74 7.06
C ASP A 184 8.13 5.56 6.14
N PHE A 185 8.46 5.68 4.85
CA PHE A 185 8.21 4.62 3.86
C PHE A 185 9.06 3.39 4.12
N THR A 186 10.36 3.55 4.37
CA THR A 186 11.26 2.43 4.69
C THR A 186 10.77 1.67 5.92
N ALA A 187 10.41 2.38 7.00
CA ALA A 187 9.89 1.75 8.20
C ALA A 187 8.53 1.06 7.97
N ALA A 188 7.66 1.64 7.13
CA ALA A 188 6.39 1.03 6.75
C ALA A 188 6.57 -0.25 5.92
N ALA A 189 7.46 -0.22 4.91
CA ALA A 189 7.75 -1.36 4.06
C ALA A 189 8.33 -2.52 4.87
N ARG A 190 9.28 -2.25 5.79
CA ARG A 190 9.84 -3.24 6.70
C ARG A 190 8.76 -3.94 7.53
N ARG A 191 7.81 -3.17 8.09
CA ARG A 191 6.70 -3.73 8.88
C ARG A 191 5.73 -4.54 8.02
N ALA A 192 5.43 -4.08 6.80
CA ALA A 192 4.56 -4.81 5.88
C ALA A 192 5.18 -6.15 5.46
N ARG A 193 6.48 -6.18 5.19
CA ARG A 193 7.27 -7.40 4.92
C ARG A 193 7.24 -8.37 6.09
N ALA A 194 7.61 -7.90 7.28
CA ALA A 194 7.65 -8.72 8.49
C ALA A 194 6.29 -9.28 8.90
N SER A 195 5.20 -8.65 8.44
CA SER A 195 3.83 -9.10 8.70
C SER A 195 3.20 -9.81 7.51
N GLU A 196 3.97 -10.12 6.46
CA GLU A 196 3.50 -10.81 5.25
C GLU A 196 2.20 -10.17 4.72
N ARG A 197 2.23 -8.85 4.47
CA ARG A 197 1.06 -8.12 3.99
C ARG A 197 1.09 -7.95 2.48
N GLY A 198 -0.04 -8.21 1.85
CA GLY A 198 -0.26 -7.93 0.44
C GLY A 198 0.79 -8.58 -0.45
N LEU A 199 1.51 -7.77 -1.23
CA LEU A 199 2.51 -8.27 -2.18
C LEU A 199 3.60 -9.12 -1.51
N TRP A 200 3.87 -8.91 -0.22
CA TRP A 200 4.91 -9.65 0.53
C TRP A 200 4.53 -11.11 0.84
N ASP A 201 3.22 -11.40 0.88
CA ASP A 201 2.65 -12.74 1.07
C ASP A 201 2.27 -13.37 -0.26
N THR A 202 1.50 -12.64 -1.07
CA THR A 202 0.89 -13.17 -2.30
C THR A 202 1.91 -13.43 -3.42
N CYS A 203 2.97 -12.63 -3.51
CA CYS A 203 3.98 -12.78 -4.55
C CYS A 203 5.21 -13.57 -4.08
N ALA A 204 5.08 -14.32 -2.97
CA ALA A 204 6.16 -15.11 -2.40
C ALA A 204 6.62 -16.26 -3.32
N ASP A 205 5.81 -16.73 -4.27
CA ASP A 205 6.16 -17.84 -5.17
C ASP A 205 6.99 -17.43 -6.41
N GLU A 206 7.18 -16.14 -6.66
CA GLU A 206 8.31 -15.64 -7.48
C GLU A 206 9.66 -15.87 -6.76
N ARG A 207 9.66 -16.37 -5.51
CA ARG A 207 10.84 -16.95 -4.84
C ARG A 207 11.12 -18.39 -5.29
N THR A 208 10.93 -18.71 -6.58
CA THR A 208 11.89 -19.67 -7.12
C THR A 208 13.23 -18.94 -7.01
N PRO A 209 14.23 -19.40 -6.23
CA PRO A 209 15.57 -18.93 -6.52
C PRO A 209 15.76 -19.27 -7.99
N THR A 210 15.79 -18.25 -8.86
CA THR A 210 16.27 -18.44 -10.22
C THR A 210 17.51 -19.29 -10.04
N PRO A 211 17.64 -20.46 -10.69
CA PRO A 211 18.92 -21.14 -10.71
C PRO A 211 19.90 -20.05 -11.07
N GLN A 212 20.81 -19.72 -10.15
CA GLN A 212 21.82 -18.72 -10.45
C GLN A 212 22.37 -19.16 -11.81
N PRO A 213 22.38 -18.28 -12.84
CA PRO A 213 23.13 -18.62 -14.03
C PRO A 213 24.49 -19.12 -13.51
N PRO A 214 24.97 -20.30 -13.98
CA PRO A 214 26.25 -20.82 -13.52
C PRO A 214 27.22 -19.65 -13.57
N PRO A 215 27.98 -19.41 -12.47
CA PRO A 215 28.63 -18.13 -12.18
C PRO A 215 29.11 -17.58 -13.50
N ALA A 216 28.47 -16.50 -13.96
CA ALA A 216 28.82 -15.89 -15.22
C ALA A 216 30.33 -15.72 -15.14
N GLN A 217 31.05 -16.47 -15.98
CA GLN A 217 32.50 -16.42 -15.96
C GLN A 217 32.83 -14.95 -16.04
N ALA A 218 33.45 -14.46 -14.96
CA ALA A 218 33.58 -13.06 -14.68
C ALA A 218 34.06 -12.37 -15.95
N LEU A 219 33.19 -11.57 -16.56
CA LEU A 219 33.72 -10.44 -17.30
C LEU A 219 34.48 -9.66 -16.23
N PRO A 220 35.80 -9.46 -16.39
CA PRO A 220 36.59 -8.87 -15.35
C PRO A 220 36.02 -7.48 -15.04
N LEU A 221 35.51 -7.30 -13.83
CA LEU A 221 35.28 -5.97 -13.30
C LEU A 221 36.62 -5.21 -13.35
N PRO A 222 36.62 -3.94 -13.75
CA PRO A 222 37.81 -3.12 -13.64
C PRO A 222 38.23 -3.08 -12.17
N LYS A 223 39.44 -3.57 -11.89
CA LYS A 223 40.09 -3.32 -10.60
C LYS A 223 40.29 -1.82 -10.50
N ARG A 224 39.89 -1.24 -9.36
CA ARG A 224 39.85 0.20 -9.01
C ARG A 224 38.74 1.01 -9.67
N LEU A 225 37.71 1.30 -8.89
CA LEU A 225 37.09 2.63 -8.92
C LEU A 225 38.04 3.61 -8.20
N THR A 226 39.04 4.12 -8.92
CA THR A 226 39.56 5.45 -8.62
C THR A 226 38.55 6.43 -9.19
N ASP A 227 37.72 7.03 -8.35
CA ASP A 227 36.76 8.07 -8.75
C ASP A 227 37.52 9.31 -9.28
N PRO A 228 37.44 9.64 -10.58
CA PRO A 228 37.98 10.88 -11.12
C PRO A 228 36.95 12.02 -11.09
N ALA A 229 35.72 11.77 -10.64
CA ALA A 229 34.59 12.69 -10.67
C ALA A 229 34.25 13.34 -9.31
N GLY A 230 34.84 12.86 -8.21
CA GLY A 230 34.93 13.58 -6.93
C GLY A 230 33.59 13.88 -6.27
N ARG A 231 32.59 13.01 -6.42
CA ARG A 231 31.31 13.17 -5.73
C ARG A 231 31.14 11.98 -4.81
N CYS A 232 31.52 12.14 -3.55
CA CYS A 232 31.23 11.21 -2.46
C CYS A 232 30.03 11.73 -1.67
N GLU A 233 29.21 10.82 -1.13
CA GLU A 233 28.15 11.19 -0.20
C GLU A 233 28.76 11.72 1.12
N PRO A 234 28.37 12.92 1.59
CA PRO A 234 28.83 13.41 2.89
C PRO A 234 28.35 12.53 4.05
N GLY A 235 29.24 12.22 5.00
CA GLY A 235 28.88 11.50 6.22
C GLY A 235 29.34 10.04 6.29
N TYR A 236 30.04 9.52 5.27
CA TYR A 236 30.57 8.15 5.27
C TYR A 236 32.09 8.12 5.10
N GLN A 237 32.74 7.15 5.74
CA GLN A 237 34.16 6.85 5.52
C GLN A 237 34.39 5.33 5.55
N PRO A 238 34.89 4.69 4.47
CA PRO A 238 35.42 5.27 3.23
C PRO A 238 34.34 5.87 2.30
N CYS A 239 34.76 6.50 1.19
CA CYS A 239 33.86 7.17 0.24
C CYS A 239 32.78 6.21 -0.28
N VAL A 240 31.54 6.62 -0.14
CA VAL A 240 30.37 5.94 -0.68
C VAL A 240 29.83 6.75 -1.86
N PRO A 241 29.48 6.11 -3.01
CA PRO A 241 28.93 6.81 -4.17
C PRO A 241 27.56 7.47 -3.88
N PRO A 242 27.33 8.71 -4.35
CA PRO A 242 26.02 9.34 -4.30
C PRO A 242 25.06 8.66 -5.28
N TYR A 243 23.84 8.46 -4.79
CA TYR A 243 22.76 7.52 -5.15
C TYR A 243 22.31 7.38 -6.63
N PRO A 244 21.89 6.16 -7.06
CA PRO A 244 20.44 5.75 -7.14
C PRO A 244 20.14 4.39 -6.40
N PRO A 245 18.88 3.88 -6.29
CA PRO A 245 18.44 3.01 -5.19
C PRO A 245 18.99 1.59 -5.15
N GLY A 246 19.65 1.24 -4.04
CA GLY A 246 20.07 -0.13 -3.74
C GLY A 246 21.27 -0.29 -2.80
N LEU A 247 22.04 0.77 -2.52
CA LEU A 247 23.30 0.62 -1.78
C LEU A 247 23.10 -0.02 -0.41
N ASP A 248 23.59 -1.25 -0.27
CA ASP A 248 23.62 -2.02 0.96
C ASP A 248 25.05 -2.45 1.32
N CYS A 249 25.20 -3.17 2.43
CA CYS A 249 26.51 -3.61 2.90
C CYS A 249 27.20 -4.65 1.99
N ALA A 250 26.52 -5.20 0.99
CA ALA A 250 27.13 -6.06 -0.02
C ALA A 250 27.79 -5.26 -1.15
N ASP A 251 27.47 -3.97 -1.28
CA ASP A 251 27.98 -3.08 -2.32
C ASP A 251 29.17 -2.21 -1.87
N VAL A 252 29.52 -2.24 -0.58
CA VAL A 252 30.60 -1.44 0.02
C VAL A 252 31.66 -2.34 0.66
N ASP A 253 32.93 -2.02 0.42
CA ASP A 253 34.05 -2.78 0.96
C ASP A 253 34.34 -2.37 2.42
N GLY A 254 33.82 -3.16 3.37
CA GLY A 254 34.21 -3.13 4.79
C GLY A 254 33.35 -2.23 5.69
N PRO A 255 33.72 -2.12 6.99
CA PRO A 255 32.97 -1.30 7.93
C PRO A 255 33.05 0.17 7.51
N VAL A 256 31.89 0.78 7.35
CA VAL A 256 31.75 2.17 6.94
C VAL A 256 31.47 2.99 8.19
N ARG A 257 32.33 3.93 8.54
CA ARG A 257 32.03 4.85 9.63
C ARG A 257 30.98 5.85 9.18
N VAL A 258 29.92 5.98 9.96
CA VAL A 258 28.83 6.90 9.71
C VAL A 258 28.96 8.08 10.66
N PHE A 259 29.08 9.27 10.11
CA PHE A 259 29.20 10.51 10.85
C PHE A 259 28.05 11.44 10.49
N GLY A 260 27.17 11.69 11.45
CA GLY A 260 26.01 12.56 11.24
C GLY A 260 24.78 11.77 10.81
N SER A 261 24.17 12.15 9.69
CA SER A 261 22.99 11.46 9.16
C SER A 261 23.39 10.19 8.42
N ASP A 262 22.57 9.13 8.52
CA ASP A 262 22.65 7.89 7.72
C ASP A 262 21.56 7.84 6.62
N PRO A 263 21.70 8.58 5.50
CA PRO A 263 20.74 8.53 4.40
C PRO A 263 20.53 7.15 3.76
N HIS A 264 21.52 6.26 3.83
CA HIS A 264 21.50 4.95 3.20
C HIS A 264 20.94 3.87 4.14
N GLY A 265 20.88 4.13 5.44
CA GLY A 265 20.41 3.17 6.44
C GLY A 265 21.41 2.03 6.66
N LEU A 266 22.70 2.29 6.49
CA LEU A 266 23.76 1.29 6.64
C LEU A 266 24.13 1.04 8.12
N ASP A 267 23.89 2.02 9.00
CA ASP A 267 24.13 1.97 10.45
C ASP A 267 22.79 1.82 11.19
N GLY A 268 22.27 0.58 11.16
CA GLY A 268 20.92 0.26 11.65
C GLY A 268 20.75 0.33 13.16
N ASP A 269 21.84 0.23 13.92
CA ASP A 269 21.90 0.28 15.38
C ASP A 269 22.42 1.61 15.93
N GLY A 270 22.97 2.47 15.07
CA GLY A 270 23.26 3.87 15.35
C GLY A 270 24.49 4.09 16.22
N ASP A 271 25.47 3.18 16.12
CA ASP A 271 26.69 3.21 16.92
C ASP A 271 27.85 3.95 16.21
N GLY A 272 27.61 4.40 14.97
CA GLY A 272 28.57 5.10 14.12
C GLY A 272 29.40 4.18 13.23
N VAL A 273 29.11 2.88 13.19
CA VAL A 273 29.78 1.88 12.36
C VAL A 273 28.75 1.04 11.59
N ALA A 274 28.63 1.32 10.31
CA ALA A 274 27.85 0.54 9.37
C ALA A 274 28.63 -0.68 8.82
N CYS A 275 27.89 -1.69 8.36
CA CYS A 275 28.45 -2.85 7.64
C CYS A 275 29.54 -3.60 8.42
N GLU A 276 29.28 -3.80 9.71
CA GLU A 276 30.10 -4.65 10.57
C GLU A 276 30.06 -6.14 10.13
N PRO A 277 31.16 -6.88 10.33
CA PRO A 277 31.27 -8.30 9.96
C PRO A 277 30.44 -9.25 10.84
#